data_AF-G9KE48-F1
#
_entry.id   AF-G9KE48-F1
#
_cell.length_a   1.000
_cell.length_b   1.000
_cell.length_c   1.000
_cell.angle_alpha   90.00
_cell.angle_beta   90.00
_cell.angle_gamma   90.00
#
_symmetry.space_group_name_H-M   'P 1'
#
loop_
_entity.id
_entity.type
_entity.pdbx_description
1 polymer ?
#
loop_
_entity_poly.entity_id
_entity_poly.type
_entity_poly.pdbx_seq_one_letter_code
_entity_poly.pdbx_strand_id
1 'polypeptide(L)'
;KRRPFRKVNEKGVLLWDKIHKLQKGQIYKQGNLYEFLKLTGWRGSKVLYFGDHIYSDLADLTLKHGWRTGAIIPELRSELRIMNTEQYIQTMTWLQTLTGLLEQMQVHRDPESQLVLQEWKKERKEMREMTKNFFNTQFGSLFRTDQNPTYFLRRLSRFADIYMASLSCLLNYDVSHTFYPRRTPLQHELPAWSDGA
;
A
#
# COMPACT_ATOMS: atom_id res chain seq x y z
N LYS A 1 11.46 4.74 29.86
CA LYS A 1 12.77 4.12 30.21
C LYS A 1 13.19 3.18 29.08
N ARG A 2 14.38 3.36 28.49
CA ARG A 2 14.92 2.48 27.44
C ARG A 2 15.38 1.16 28.07
N ARG A 3 14.86 0.02 27.60
CA ARG A 3 15.28 -1.30 28.09
C ARG A 3 16.55 -1.73 27.34
N PRO A 4 17.58 -2.26 28.04
CA PRO A 4 18.79 -2.73 27.38
C PRO A 4 18.56 -4.07 26.67
N PHE A 5 19.40 -4.41 25.69
CA PHE A 5 19.43 -5.77 25.15
C PHE A 5 19.87 -6.78 26.21
N ARG A 6 19.20 -7.93 26.25
CA ARG A 6 19.54 -9.07 27.12
C ARG A 6 19.64 -10.34 26.30
N LYS A 7 20.63 -11.17 26.60
CA LYS A 7 20.76 -12.51 26.01
C LYS A 7 19.76 -13.45 26.69
N VAL A 8 19.23 -14.40 25.94
CA VAL A 8 18.30 -15.41 26.44
C VAL A 8 18.92 -16.79 26.22
N ASN A 9 18.79 -17.67 27.20
CA ASN A 9 19.14 -19.08 27.02
C ASN A 9 18.02 -19.85 26.28
N GLU A 10 18.28 -21.09 25.88
CA GLU A 10 17.28 -21.93 25.19
C GLU A 10 16.03 -22.19 26.02
N LYS A 11 16.13 -22.07 27.36
CA LYS A 11 15.01 -22.20 28.31
C LYS A 11 14.22 -20.90 28.51
N GLY A 12 14.52 -19.83 27.77
CA GLY A 12 13.81 -18.54 27.84
C GLY A 12 14.21 -17.64 29.02
N VAL A 13 15.21 -18.01 29.81
CA VAL A 13 15.70 -17.25 30.97
C VAL A 13 16.63 -16.13 30.50
N LEU A 14 16.41 -14.93 31.05
CA LEU A 14 17.23 -13.75 30.78
C LEU A 14 18.60 -13.85 31.46
N LEU A 15 19.66 -13.68 30.68
CA LEU A 15 21.00 -13.46 31.19
C LEU A 15 21.22 -11.94 31.38
N TRP A 16 21.71 -11.58 32.56
CA TRP A 16 21.82 -10.18 33.01
C TRP A 16 23.11 -9.48 32.57
N ASP A 17 23.94 -10.18 31.81
CA ASP A 17 25.16 -9.62 31.23
C ASP A 17 24.85 -8.47 30.28
N LYS A 18 25.77 -7.50 30.23
CA LYS A 18 25.68 -6.38 29.31
C LYS A 18 26.07 -6.83 27.90
N ILE A 19 25.24 -6.49 26.92
CA ILE A 19 25.53 -6.81 25.52
C ILE A 19 26.39 -5.72 24.90
N HIS A 20 27.61 -6.09 24.48
CA HIS A 20 28.54 -5.21 23.77
C HIS A 20 28.53 -5.44 22.26
N LYS A 21 28.11 -6.61 21.80
CA LYS A 21 28.01 -6.97 20.38
C LYS A 21 26.93 -8.05 20.19
N LEU A 22 26.23 -7.99 19.05
CA LEU A 22 25.33 -9.06 18.62
C LEU A 22 26.12 -10.18 17.94
N GLN A 23 25.88 -11.42 18.35
CA GLN A 23 26.57 -12.62 17.86
C GLN A 23 25.59 -13.53 17.12
N LYS A 24 26.05 -14.12 16.02
CA LYS A 24 25.27 -15.09 15.23
C LYS A 24 24.91 -16.30 16.10
N GLY A 25 23.67 -16.80 15.94
CA GLY A 25 23.18 -17.96 16.68
C GLY A 25 22.74 -17.67 18.12
N GLN A 26 22.74 -16.40 18.55
CA GLN A 26 22.30 -16.02 19.90
C GLN A 26 20.93 -15.37 19.87
N ILE A 27 20.13 -15.61 20.91
CA ILE A 27 18.78 -15.05 21.07
C ILE A 27 18.86 -13.84 21.99
N TYR A 28 18.24 -12.74 21.58
CA TYR A 28 18.18 -11.48 22.32
C TYR A 28 16.73 -11.07 22.57
N LYS A 29 16.49 -10.46 23.74
CA LYS A 29 15.17 -9.92 24.13
C LYS A 29 15.32 -8.50 24.66
N GLN A 30 14.20 -7.76 24.67
CA GLN A 30 14.11 -6.35 25.05
C GLN A 30 14.89 -5.48 24.07
N GLY A 31 15.87 -4.71 24.55
CA GLY A 31 16.57 -3.75 23.73
C GLY A 31 15.69 -2.59 23.30
N ASN A 32 16.32 -1.73 22.52
CA ASN A 32 15.70 -0.58 21.89
C ASN A 32 16.46 -0.26 20.61
N LEU A 33 15.79 0.43 19.70
CA LEU A 33 16.34 0.74 18.39
C LEU A 33 17.65 1.54 18.47
N TYR A 34 17.78 2.46 19.43
CA TYR A 34 19.00 3.24 19.60
C TYR A 34 20.22 2.35 19.93
N GLU A 35 20.08 1.42 20.86
CA GLU A 35 21.13 0.43 21.13
C GLU A 35 21.36 -0.50 19.93
N PHE A 36 20.31 -0.90 19.22
CA PHE A 36 20.42 -1.78 18.07
C PHE A 36 21.30 -1.16 16.99
N LEU A 37 21.03 0.11 16.64
CA LEU A 37 21.84 0.89 15.70
C LEU A 37 23.29 1.04 16.15
N LYS A 38 23.52 1.23 17.45
CA LYS A 38 24.88 1.34 18.01
C LYS A 38 25.64 0.00 17.93
N LEU A 39 24.95 -1.12 18.19
CA LEU A 39 25.54 -2.45 18.19
C LEU A 39 25.81 -2.99 16.77
N THR A 40 24.96 -2.67 15.81
CA THR A 40 25.09 -3.13 14.42
C THR A 40 25.89 -2.17 13.54
N GLY A 41 25.91 -0.88 13.88
CA GLY A 41 26.46 0.17 13.02
C GLY A 41 25.62 0.46 11.77
N TRP A 42 24.44 -0.17 11.63
CA TRP A 42 23.56 0.06 10.50
C TRP A 42 22.90 1.44 10.60
N ARG A 43 22.88 2.20 9.52
CA ARG A 43 22.35 3.57 9.48
C ARG A 43 21.65 3.85 8.14
N GLY A 44 20.63 4.69 8.19
CA GLY A 44 19.89 5.15 7.02
C GLY A 44 19.27 4.01 6.22
N SER A 45 19.38 4.10 4.90
CA SER A 45 18.74 3.20 3.92
C SER A 45 19.37 1.80 3.81
N LYS A 46 20.36 1.47 4.64
CA LYS A 46 21.02 0.15 4.65
C LYS A 46 20.18 -0.97 5.28
N VAL A 47 19.05 -0.62 5.88
CA VAL A 47 18.13 -1.57 6.51
C VAL A 47 16.77 -1.45 5.85
N LEU A 48 16.23 -2.59 5.43
CA LEU A 48 14.84 -2.75 5.01
C LEU A 48 14.10 -3.54 6.09
N TYR A 49 13.18 -2.89 6.78
CA TYR A 49 12.41 -3.49 7.86
C TYR A 49 10.97 -3.77 7.40
N PHE A 50 10.42 -4.93 7.75
CA PHE A 50 9.05 -5.31 7.42
C PHE A 50 8.18 -5.37 8.68
N GLY A 51 6.97 -4.84 8.57
CA GLY A 51 5.95 -4.89 9.62
C GLY A 51 4.54 -4.92 9.03
N ASP A 52 3.55 -5.26 9.86
CA ASP A 52 2.13 -5.31 9.51
C ASP A 52 1.36 -4.12 10.08
N HIS A 53 1.88 -3.47 11.12
CA HIS A 53 1.25 -2.31 11.73
C HIS A 53 1.96 -1.00 11.34
N ILE A 54 1.27 -0.19 10.52
CA ILE A 54 1.82 1.06 9.96
C ILE A 54 2.42 1.99 11.05
N TYR A 55 1.74 2.18 12.18
CA TYR A 55 2.17 3.16 13.17
C TYR A 55 3.19 2.62 14.18
N SER A 56 2.99 1.42 14.71
CA SER A 56 3.90 0.85 15.70
C SER A 56 5.21 0.40 15.08
N ASP A 57 5.16 -0.07 13.84
CA ASP A 57 6.28 -0.76 13.22
C ASP A 57 7.03 0.13 12.24
N LEU A 58 6.31 0.91 11.42
CA LEU A 58 6.91 1.58 10.26
C LEU A 58 7.16 3.08 10.50
N ALA A 59 6.17 3.81 11.05
CA ALA A 59 6.20 5.27 11.10
C ALA A 59 7.45 5.86 11.77
N ASP A 60 7.83 5.34 12.94
CA ASP A 60 9.00 5.83 13.69
C ASP A 60 10.32 5.48 12.98
N LEU A 61 10.40 4.33 12.32
CA LEU A 61 11.59 3.90 11.58
C LEU A 61 11.84 4.80 10.37
N THR A 62 10.78 5.08 9.60
CA THR A 62 10.86 5.95 8.42
C THR A 62 11.17 7.38 8.84
N LEU A 63 10.43 7.94 9.81
CA LEU A 63 10.52 9.37 10.16
C LEU A 63 11.78 9.74 10.96
N LYS A 64 12.21 8.90 11.90
CA LYS A 64 13.30 9.25 12.84
C LYS A 64 14.64 8.62 12.48
N HIS A 65 14.64 7.50 11.76
CA HIS A 65 15.85 6.70 11.54
C HIS A 65 16.23 6.52 10.06
N GLY A 66 15.35 6.93 9.14
CA GLY A 66 15.60 6.88 7.70
C GLY A 66 15.80 5.47 7.15
N TRP A 67 15.25 4.47 7.84
CA TRP A 67 15.25 3.09 7.36
C TRP A 67 14.29 2.93 6.19
N ARG A 68 14.59 1.99 5.29
CA ARG A 68 13.61 1.55 4.31
C ARG A 68 12.61 0.65 4.98
N THR A 69 11.35 0.71 4.57
CA THR A 69 10.25 0.00 5.23
C THR A 69 9.37 -0.71 4.21
N GLY A 70 8.99 -1.94 4.53
CA GLY A 70 8.03 -2.75 3.79
C GLY A 70 6.81 -3.07 4.65
N ALA A 71 5.61 -2.96 4.08
CA ALA A 71 4.38 -3.33 4.78
C ALA A 71 3.85 -4.69 4.29
N ILE A 72 3.41 -5.52 5.24
CA ILE A 72 2.72 -6.78 4.97
C ILE A 72 1.23 -6.57 5.21
N ILE A 73 0.41 -6.71 4.18
CA ILE A 73 -1.04 -6.44 4.23
C ILE A 73 -1.78 -7.66 3.67
N PRO A 74 -2.13 -8.64 4.51
CA PRO A 74 -2.79 -9.86 4.06
C PRO A 74 -4.09 -9.62 3.27
N GLU A 75 -4.85 -8.58 3.62
CA GLU A 75 -6.10 -8.15 2.99
C GLU A 75 -5.93 -7.78 1.51
N LEU A 76 -4.71 -7.41 1.10
CA LEU A 76 -4.37 -7.16 -0.30
C LEU A 76 -4.69 -8.37 -1.18
N ARG A 77 -4.53 -9.61 -0.67
CA ARG A 77 -4.81 -10.82 -1.44
C ARG A 77 -6.29 -10.95 -1.80
N SER A 78 -7.20 -10.61 -0.89
CA SER A 78 -8.64 -10.61 -1.18
C SER A 78 -9.00 -9.55 -2.23
N GLU A 79 -8.46 -8.34 -2.09
CA GLU A 79 -8.75 -7.28 -3.07
C GLU A 79 -8.19 -7.59 -4.45
N LEU A 80 -6.96 -8.07 -4.56
CA LEU A 80 -6.39 -8.47 -5.85
C LEU A 80 -7.21 -9.59 -6.52
N ARG A 81 -7.74 -10.53 -5.75
CA ARG A 81 -8.62 -11.59 -6.30
C ARG A 81 -9.89 -11.01 -6.90
N ILE A 82 -10.53 -10.06 -6.22
CA ILE A 82 -11.73 -9.37 -6.72
C ILE A 82 -11.38 -8.54 -7.97
N MET A 83 -10.32 -7.75 -7.90
CA MET A 83 -9.90 -6.84 -8.97
C MET A 83 -9.48 -7.55 -10.26
N ASN A 84 -9.01 -8.80 -10.16
CA ASN A 84 -8.63 -9.62 -11.30
C ASN A 84 -9.80 -10.43 -11.89
N THR A 85 -11.03 -10.29 -11.37
CA THR A 85 -12.20 -10.93 -12.00
C THR A 85 -12.61 -10.18 -13.27
N GLU A 86 -13.06 -10.93 -14.29
CA GLU A 86 -13.53 -10.33 -15.55
C GLU A 86 -14.69 -9.35 -15.31
N GLN A 87 -15.62 -9.70 -14.41
CA GLN A 87 -16.75 -8.85 -14.07
C GLN A 87 -16.30 -7.49 -13.52
N TYR A 88 -15.33 -7.47 -12.60
CA TYR A 88 -14.80 -6.22 -12.06
C TYR A 88 -14.09 -5.39 -13.13
N ILE A 89 -13.26 -6.03 -13.96
CA ILE A 89 -12.53 -5.37 -15.05
C ILE A 89 -13.50 -4.75 -16.06
N GLN A 90 -14.51 -5.50 -16.50
CA GLN A 90 -15.53 -5.01 -17.43
C GLN A 90 -16.34 -3.86 -16.84
N THR A 91 -16.79 -3.98 -15.58
CA THR A 91 -17.54 -2.92 -14.89
C THR A 91 -16.72 -1.64 -14.79
N MET A 92 -15.44 -1.74 -14.40
CA MET A 92 -14.56 -0.58 -14.28
C MET A 92 -14.25 0.06 -15.64
N THR A 93 -14.01 -0.75 -16.67
CA THR A 93 -13.77 -0.28 -18.04
C THR A 93 -15.00 0.46 -18.56
N TRP A 94 -16.19 -0.11 -18.39
CA TRP A 94 -17.44 0.51 -18.80
C TRP A 94 -17.69 1.83 -18.06
N LEU A 95 -17.46 1.85 -16.74
CA LEU A 95 -17.59 3.06 -15.92
C LEU A 95 -16.65 4.19 -16.40
N GLN A 96 -15.43 3.86 -16.82
CA GLN A 96 -14.48 4.81 -17.40
C GLN A 96 -14.94 5.32 -18.76
N THR A 97 -15.34 4.43 -19.67
CA THR A 97 -15.86 4.78 -20.99
C THR A 97 -17.08 5.70 -20.88
N LEU A 98 -18.04 5.34 -20.02
CA LEU A 98 -19.25 6.12 -19.80
C LEU A 98 -18.94 7.51 -19.20
N THR A 99 -17.93 7.60 -18.31
CA THR A 99 -17.47 8.89 -17.78
C THR A 99 -16.87 9.75 -18.89
N GLY A 100 -16.04 9.19 -19.77
CA GLY A 100 -15.46 9.91 -20.91
C GLY A 100 -16.51 10.39 -21.91
N LEU A 101 -17.48 9.53 -22.26
CA LEU A 101 -18.60 9.90 -23.13
C LEU A 101 -19.44 11.03 -22.54
N LEU A 102 -19.74 10.97 -21.24
CA LEU A 102 -20.46 12.03 -20.54
C LEU A 102 -19.68 13.35 -20.49
N GLU A 103 -18.35 13.32 -20.41
CA GLU A 103 -17.51 14.52 -20.45
C GLU A 103 -17.51 15.15 -21.86
N GLN A 104 -17.43 14.34 -22.91
CA GLN A 104 -17.46 14.82 -24.31
C GLN A 104 -18.83 15.36 -24.73
N MET A 105 -19.92 14.69 -24.31
CA MET A 105 -21.27 15.00 -24.78
C MET A 105 -21.96 16.15 -24.05
N GLN A 106 -21.33 16.72 -23.02
CA GLN A 106 -21.85 17.90 -22.31
C GLN A 106 -21.95 19.18 -23.15
N VAL A 107 -21.35 19.21 -24.34
CA VAL A 107 -21.43 20.35 -25.27
C VAL A 107 -22.82 20.44 -25.93
N HIS A 108 -23.50 19.30 -26.09
CA HIS A 108 -24.81 19.22 -26.75
C HIS A 108 -25.94 19.62 -25.78
N ARG A 109 -26.83 20.51 -26.23
CA ARG A 109 -27.93 21.07 -25.43
C ARG A 109 -29.32 20.77 -25.98
N ASP A 110 -29.40 20.09 -27.11
CA ASP A 110 -30.66 19.69 -27.72
C ASP A 110 -31.44 18.73 -26.81
N PRO A 111 -32.79 18.74 -26.86
CA PRO A 111 -33.62 17.93 -25.98
C PRO A 111 -33.35 16.42 -26.08
N GLU A 112 -33.04 15.92 -27.29
CA GLU A 112 -32.74 14.50 -27.51
C GLU A 112 -31.43 14.08 -26.85
N SER A 113 -30.35 14.86 -27.03
CA SER A 113 -29.06 14.61 -26.36
C SER A 113 -29.19 14.70 -24.84
N GLN A 114 -30.01 15.63 -24.32
CA GLN A 114 -30.25 15.70 -22.88
C GLN A 114 -30.89 14.43 -22.32
N LEU A 115 -31.83 13.81 -23.06
CA LEU A 115 -32.44 12.54 -22.64
C LEU A 115 -31.39 11.42 -22.56
N VAL A 116 -30.54 11.30 -23.59
CA VAL A 116 -29.45 10.30 -23.61
C VAL A 116 -28.46 10.52 -22.45
N LEU A 117 -28.08 11.78 -22.19
CA LEU A 117 -27.19 12.13 -21.08
C LEU A 117 -27.79 11.75 -19.71
N GLN A 118 -29.11 11.85 -19.54
CA GLN A 118 -29.77 11.44 -18.30
C GLN A 118 -29.74 9.91 -18.13
N GLU A 119 -30.01 9.16 -19.20
CA GLU A 119 -29.91 7.69 -19.17
C GLU A 119 -28.49 7.24 -18.84
N TRP A 120 -27.47 7.83 -19.48
CA TRP A 120 -26.07 7.53 -19.16
C TRP A 120 -25.66 7.93 -17.74
N LYS A 121 -26.20 9.03 -17.19
CA LYS A 121 -25.98 9.38 -15.78
C LYS A 121 -26.58 8.35 -14.83
N LYS A 122 -27.76 7.82 -15.16
CA LYS A 122 -28.44 6.76 -14.39
C LYS A 122 -27.63 5.47 -14.45
N GLU A 123 -27.25 5.03 -15.64
CA GLU A 123 -26.41 3.85 -15.84
C GLU A 123 -25.06 3.98 -15.10
N ARG A 124 -24.41 5.15 -15.16
CA ARG A 124 -23.18 5.42 -14.41
C ARG A 124 -23.38 5.26 -12.91
N LYS A 125 -24.53 5.68 -12.39
CA LYS A 125 -24.86 5.53 -10.96
C LYS A 125 -25.00 4.05 -10.60
N GLU A 126 -25.71 3.27 -11.41
CA GLU A 126 -25.87 1.81 -11.23
C GLU A 126 -24.51 1.10 -11.25
N MET A 127 -23.64 1.43 -12.20
CA MET A 127 -22.28 0.88 -12.28
C MET A 127 -21.43 1.22 -11.05
N ARG A 128 -21.56 2.43 -10.50
CA ARG A 128 -20.85 2.81 -9.25
C ARG A 128 -21.36 2.02 -8.05
N GLU A 129 -22.65 1.74 -7.98
CA GLU A 129 -23.23 0.90 -6.92
C GLU A 129 -22.77 -0.55 -7.05
N MET A 130 -22.77 -1.10 -8.26
CA MET A 130 -22.22 -2.43 -8.55
C MET A 130 -20.75 -2.52 -8.16
N THR A 131 -19.94 -1.51 -8.48
CA THR A 131 -18.51 -1.46 -8.14
C THR A 131 -18.27 -1.58 -6.62
N LYS A 132 -19.15 -0.98 -5.80
CA LYS A 132 -19.06 -1.06 -4.32
C LYS A 132 -19.37 -2.46 -3.81
N ASN A 133 -20.33 -3.15 -4.44
CA ASN A 133 -20.80 -4.47 -4.03
C ASN A 133 -19.78 -5.59 -4.25
N PHE A 134 -18.73 -5.36 -5.06
CA PHE A 134 -17.62 -6.31 -5.21
C PHE A 134 -16.76 -6.44 -3.94
N PHE A 135 -16.73 -5.42 -3.10
CA PHE A 135 -15.95 -5.40 -1.85
C PHE A 135 -16.83 -5.65 -0.64
N ASN A 136 -16.26 -5.51 0.57
CA ASN A 136 -17.01 -5.69 1.80
C ASN A 136 -18.24 -4.77 1.84
N THR A 137 -19.41 -5.32 2.17
CA THR A 137 -20.68 -4.59 2.14
C THR A 137 -20.78 -3.48 3.18
N GLN A 138 -20.03 -3.57 4.29
CA GLN A 138 -20.08 -2.62 5.39
C GLN A 138 -19.13 -1.45 5.21
N PHE A 139 -17.91 -1.72 4.73
CA PHE A 139 -16.84 -0.70 4.67
C PHE A 139 -16.13 -0.59 3.31
N GLY A 140 -16.46 -1.44 2.33
CA GLY A 140 -15.89 -1.41 0.99
C GLY A 140 -14.43 -1.89 0.93
N SER A 141 -13.67 -1.31 0.00
CA SER A 141 -12.22 -1.57 -0.16
C SER A 141 -11.43 -0.87 0.93
N LEU A 142 -10.39 -1.55 1.41
CA LEU A 142 -9.41 -1.01 2.35
C LEU A 142 -8.57 0.10 1.71
N PHE A 143 -8.34 0.05 0.40
CA PHE A 143 -7.44 0.96 -0.31
C PHE A 143 -8.16 2.14 -0.98
N ARG A 144 -9.42 1.99 -1.37
CA ARG A 144 -10.13 2.98 -2.18
C ARG A 144 -11.59 3.17 -1.78
N THR A 145 -12.02 4.43 -1.75
CA THR A 145 -13.41 4.83 -1.67
C THR A 145 -13.77 5.57 -2.96
N ASP A 146 -14.50 4.91 -3.85
CA ASP A 146 -14.84 5.42 -5.17
C ASP A 146 -13.58 5.84 -5.95
N GLN A 147 -13.37 7.12 -6.25
CA GLN A 147 -12.15 7.58 -6.94
C GLN A 147 -10.97 7.88 -6.01
N ASN A 148 -11.20 7.97 -4.69
CA ASN A 148 -10.22 8.49 -3.75
C ASN A 148 -9.49 7.38 -2.98
N PRO A 149 -8.17 7.52 -2.75
CA PRO A 149 -7.45 6.62 -1.85
C PRO A 149 -7.94 6.82 -0.41
N THR A 150 -8.15 5.73 0.31
CA THR A 150 -8.56 5.75 1.72
C THR A 150 -7.47 6.36 2.60
N TYR A 151 -7.84 6.73 3.82
CA TYR A 151 -6.86 7.16 4.83
C TYR A 151 -5.79 6.10 5.08
N PHE A 152 -6.17 4.82 5.10
CA PHE A 152 -5.25 3.70 5.25
C PHE A 152 -4.18 3.71 4.13
N LEU A 153 -4.60 3.73 2.85
CA LEU A 153 -3.66 3.77 1.73
C LEU A 153 -2.76 5.01 1.77
N ARG A 154 -3.32 6.19 2.06
CA ARG A 154 -2.53 7.44 2.17
C ARG A 154 -1.44 7.34 3.24
N ARG A 155 -1.73 6.71 4.37
CA ARG A 155 -0.75 6.50 5.45
C ARG A 155 0.27 5.44 5.10
N LEU A 156 -0.18 4.35 4.51
CA LEU A 156 0.68 3.29 4.00
C LEU A 156 1.72 3.85 3.01
N SER A 157 1.28 4.58 1.98
CA SER A 157 2.17 5.17 0.96
C SER A 157 3.16 6.18 1.53
N ARG A 158 2.90 6.74 2.72
CA ARG A 158 3.82 7.65 3.41
C ARG A 158 4.90 6.91 4.20
N PHE A 159 4.59 5.74 4.74
CA PHE A 159 5.44 5.05 5.72
C PHE A 159 6.01 3.73 5.23
N ALA A 160 5.59 3.23 4.07
CA ALA A 160 6.14 2.03 3.46
C ALA A 160 6.64 2.35 2.05
N ASP A 161 7.90 2.00 1.77
CA ASP A 161 8.48 2.09 0.43
C ASP A 161 7.88 1.04 -0.51
N ILE A 162 7.60 -0.14 0.03
CA ILE A 162 6.98 -1.26 -0.68
C ILE A 162 5.90 -1.88 0.22
N TYR A 163 4.87 -2.47 -0.38
CA TYR A 163 3.89 -3.25 0.35
C TYR A 163 3.50 -4.49 -0.44
N MET A 164 3.13 -5.55 0.28
CA MET A 164 2.83 -6.86 -0.32
C MET A 164 1.88 -7.65 0.57
N ALA A 165 1.23 -8.67 0.00
CA ALA A 165 0.32 -9.52 0.78
C ALA A 165 1.06 -10.49 1.71
N SER A 166 2.30 -10.86 1.39
CA SER A 166 3.14 -11.76 2.18
C SER A 166 4.62 -11.58 1.82
N LEU A 167 5.53 -11.87 2.76
CA LEU A 167 6.98 -11.84 2.51
C LEU A 167 7.41 -12.81 1.41
N SER A 168 6.67 -13.90 1.18
CA SER A 168 6.99 -14.85 0.11
C SER A 168 6.92 -14.22 -1.28
N CYS A 169 6.23 -13.08 -1.45
CA CYS A 169 6.23 -12.32 -2.69
C CYS A 169 7.64 -11.89 -3.12
N LEU A 170 8.58 -11.70 -2.18
CA LEU A 170 9.97 -11.34 -2.49
C LEU A 170 10.77 -12.49 -3.10
N LEU A 171 10.35 -13.75 -2.91
CA LEU A 171 11.01 -14.90 -3.53
C LEU A 171 10.87 -14.93 -5.06
N ASN A 172 9.94 -14.13 -5.60
CA ASN A 172 9.77 -13.96 -7.04
C ASN A 172 10.78 -12.97 -7.65
N TYR A 173 11.66 -12.37 -6.84
CA TYR A 173 12.62 -11.38 -7.27
C TYR A 173 14.04 -11.83 -6.92
N ASP A 174 15.00 -11.44 -7.76
CA ASP A 174 16.41 -11.61 -7.46
C ASP A 174 16.86 -10.66 -6.32
N VAL A 175 17.91 -11.05 -5.59
CA VAL A 175 18.46 -10.25 -4.48
C VAL A 175 19.05 -8.91 -4.95
N SER A 176 19.47 -8.82 -6.22
CA SER A 176 19.95 -7.58 -6.86
C SER A 176 18.84 -6.74 -7.50
N HIS A 177 17.57 -7.16 -7.38
CA HIS A 177 16.44 -6.45 -7.99
C HIS A 177 16.28 -5.03 -7.43
N THR A 178 16.08 -4.06 -8.33
CA THR A 178 15.83 -2.66 -7.97
C THR A 178 14.41 -2.27 -8.32
N PHE A 179 13.63 -1.89 -7.29
CA PHE A 179 12.26 -1.43 -7.46
C PHE A 179 12.22 0.06 -7.85
N TYR A 180 11.58 0.38 -8.97
CA TYR A 180 11.36 1.75 -9.42
C TYR A 180 9.89 2.15 -9.22
N PRO A 181 9.59 3.15 -8.35
CA PRO A 181 8.22 3.61 -8.17
C PRO A 181 7.73 4.34 -9.43
N ARG A 182 6.47 4.09 -9.80
CA ARG A 182 5.83 4.84 -10.88
C ARG A 182 5.46 6.24 -10.41
N ARG A 183 5.62 7.23 -11.28
CA ARG A 183 5.21 8.62 -11.02
C ARG A 183 3.70 8.72 -11.08
N THR A 184 3.07 9.17 -9.99
CA THR A 184 1.64 9.52 -9.98
C THR A 184 1.49 10.92 -10.60
N PRO A 185 0.76 11.08 -11.72
CA PRO A 185 0.59 12.37 -12.36
C PRO A 185 -0.24 13.31 -11.46
N LEU A 186 0.12 14.60 -11.47
CA LEU A 186 -0.71 15.66 -10.90
C LEU A 186 -1.86 16.01 -11.85
N GLN A 187 -2.91 16.66 -11.33
CA GLN A 187 -4.09 16.99 -12.14
C GLN A 187 -3.82 17.91 -13.35
N HIS A 188 -2.74 18.70 -13.30
CA HIS A 188 -2.30 19.57 -14.40
C HIS A 188 -1.22 18.92 -15.27
N GLU A 189 -0.81 17.70 -14.96
CA GLU A 189 0.15 16.95 -15.77
C GLU A 189 -0.61 16.12 -16.80
N LEU A 190 -0.05 16.03 -18.00
CA LEU A 190 -0.58 15.15 -19.03
C LEU A 190 -0.54 13.70 -18.51
N PRO A 191 -1.62 12.91 -18.70
CA PRO A 191 -1.57 11.50 -18.40
C PRO A 191 -0.43 10.86 -19.19
N ALA A 192 0.44 10.09 -18.52
CA ALA A 192 1.56 9.39 -19.18
C ALA A 192 1.13 8.36 -20.25
N TRP A 193 -0.18 8.12 -20.39
CA TRP A 193 -0.80 7.24 -21.37
C TRP A 193 -1.34 8.02 -22.59
N SER A 194 -1.19 9.34 -22.61
CA SER A 194 -1.59 10.21 -23.72
C SER A 194 -0.54 10.28 -24.83
N ASP A 195 0.55 9.50 -24.75
CA ASP A 195 1.43 9.26 -25.89
C ASP A 195 0.84 8.16 -26.79
N GLY A 196 -0.24 8.55 -27.48
CA GLY A 196 -0.72 7.93 -28.70
C GLY A 196 -0.88 9.05 -29.71
N ALA A 197 0.13 9.19 -30.58
CA ALA A 197 0.08 9.98 -31.80
C ALA A 197 -1.06 9.51 -32.72
#